data_AF-A0A5J4QLS1-F1
#
_entry.id   AF-A0A5J4QLS1-F1
#
_cell.length_a   1.000
_cell.length_b   1.000
_cell.length_c   1.000
_cell.angle_alpha   90.00
_cell.angle_beta   90.00
_cell.angle_gamma   90.00
#
_symmetry.space_group_name_H-M   'P 1'
#
loop_
_entity.id
_entity.type
_entity.pdbx_description
1 polymer ?
#
loop_
_entity_poly.entity_id
_entity_poly.type
_entity_poly.pdbx_seq_one_letter_code
_entity_poly.pdbx_strand_id
1 'polypeptide(L)' 'MKKSIVFLFSMIWITGVLFAQNPFITDQFTADPTARVFEEKVYVYPSHDIPSPIERLKEWFCTADYHVFSTETLPDGKD' A
#
# COMPACT_ATOMS: atom_id res chain seq x y z
N MET A 1 -35.72 -9.62 18.63
CA MET A 1 -35.46 -8.19 18.38
C MET A 1 -34.17 -7.69 19.02
N LYS A 2 -34.01 -7.75 20.36
CA LYS A 2 -32.79 -7.26 21.06
C LYS A 2 -31.47 -7.89 20.60
N LYS A 3 -31.43 -9.21 20.35
CA LYS A 3 -30.23 -9.92 19.85
C LYS A 3 -29.81 -9.50 18.43
N SER A 4 -30.78 -9.15 17.58
CA SER A 4 -30.53 -8.69 16.20
C SER A 4 -29.88 -7.30 16.20
N ILE A 5 -30.33 -6.42 17.11
CA ILE A 5 -29.76 -5.08 17.29
C ILE A 5 -28.31 -5.17 17.78
N VAL A 6 -28.02 -6.03 18.76
CA VAL A 6 -26.64 -6.26 19.24
C VAL A 6 -25.74 -6.78 18.12
N PHE A 7 -26.23 -7.67 17.27
CA PHE A 7 -25.48 -8.20 16.13
C PHE A 7 -25.17 -7.10 15.10
N LEU A 8 -26.13 -6.21 14.82
CA LEU A 8 -25.94 -5.08 13.91
C LEU A 8 -24.87 -4.11 14.45
N PHE A 9 -24.93 -3.79 15.74
CA PHE A 9 -23.92 -2.94 16.39
C PHE A 9 -22.54 -3.58 16.40
N SER A 10 -22.42 -4.90 16.63
CA SER A 10 -21.13 -5.60 16.54
C SER A 10 -20.57 -5.58 15.13
N MET A 11 -21.42 -5.68 14.10
CA MET A 11 -20.97 -5.66 12.71
C MET A 11 -20.43 -4.27 12.30
N ILE A 12 -21.09 -3.20 12.75
CA ILE A 12 -20.63 -1.81 12.54
C ILE A 12 -19.28 -1.58 13.23
N TRP A 13 -19.12 -2.07 14.47
CA TRP A 13 -17.84 -1.99 15.18
C TRP A 13 -16.71 -2.74 14.47
N ILE A 14 -16.98 -3.95 13.97
CA ILE A 14 -15.98 -4.74 13.24
C ILE A 14 -15.54 -4.02 11.96
N THR A 15 -16.46 -3.38 11.22
CA THR A 15 -16.09 -2.67 9.99
C THR A 15 -15.14 -1.48 10.25
N GLY A 16 -15.21 -0.83 11.41
CA GLY A 16 -14.30 0.26 11.77
C GLY A 16 -12.86 -0.18 12.05
N VAL A 17 -12.64 -1.47 12.34
CA VAL A 17 -11.32 -2.02 12.69
C VAL A 17 -10.59 -2.60 11.46
N LEU A 18 -11.27 -2.79 10.33
CA LEU A 18 -10.73 -3.51 9.16
C LEU A 18 -10.02 -2.61 8.13
N PHE A 19 -9.77 -1.34 8.41
CA PHE A 19 -9.02 -0.46 7.50
C PHE A 19 -7.53 -0.73 7.60
N ALA A 20 -6.92 -1.21 6.52
CA ALA A 20 -5.47 -1.34 6.40
C ALA A 20 -4.88 -0.08 5.73
N GLN A 21 -3.66 0.28 6.11
CA GLN A 21 -2.92 1.40 5.49
C GLN A 21 -2.36 1.06 4.09
N ASN A 22 -2.42 -0.22 3.69
CA ASN A 22 -1.84 -0.70 2.44
C ASN A 22 -2.89 -0.90 1.34
N PRO A 23 -2.51 -0.71 0.06
CA PRO A 23 -1.21 -0.20 -0.40
C PRO A 23 -1.04 1.29 -0.11
N PHE A 24 0.18 1.72 0.25
CA PHE A 24 0.47 3.12 0.57
C PHE A 24 0.77 3.99 -0.67
N ILE A 25 0.83 3.38 -1.86
CA ILE A 25 0.90 4.02 -3.18
C ILE A 25 -0.26 3.46 -4.00
N THR A 26 -1.16 4.32 -4.51
CA THR A 26 -2.42 3.89 -5.17
C THR A 26 -2.60 4.46 -6.58
N ASP A 27 -1.73 5.36 -7.02
CA ASP A 27 -1.80 6.03 -8.31
C ASP A 27 -0.97 5.35 -9.41
N GLN A 28 -0.14 4.37 -9.06
CA GLN A 28 0.72 3.63 -9.97
C GLN A 28 1.07 2.23 -9.45
N PHE A 29 1.55 1.36 -10.33
CA PHE A 29 2.09 0.08 -9.94
C PHE A 29 3.56 0.21 -9.55
N THR A 30 3.92 -0.40 -8.42
CA THR A 30 5.26 -0.35 -7.85
C THR A 30 5.72 -1.74 -7.43
N ALA A 31 7.02 -2.02 -7.60
CA ALA A 31 7.63 -3.26 -7.16
C ALA A 31 9.01 -3.01 -6.51
N ASP A 32 9.57 -4.07 -5.94
CA ASP A 32 10.92 -4.12 -5.38
C ASP A 32 11.29 -2.95 -4.43
N PRO A 33 10.43 -2.60 -3.45
CA PRO A 33 10.66 -1.44 -2.61
C PRO A 33 11.90 -1.61 -1.75
N THR A 34 12.86 -0.69 -1.89
CA THR A 34 13.96 -0.54 -0.92
C THR A 34 13.67 0.63 0.01
N ALA A 35 13.73 0.41 1.33
CA ALA A 35 13.54 1.47 2.32
C ALA A 35 14.88 1.93 2.92
N ARG A 36 15.04 3.25 3.12
CA ARG A 36 16.17 3.86 3.83
C ARG A 36 15.69 4.95 4.78
N VAL A 37 16.41 5.15 5.88
CA VAL A 37 16.16 6.24 6.81
C VAL A 37 17.23 7.31 6.63
N PHE A 38 16.80 8.53 6.34
CA PHE A 38 17.65 9.72 6.29
C PHE A 38 16.92 10.87 6.97
N GLU A 39 17.59 11.64 7.81
CA GLU A 39 17.01 12.83 8.47
C GLU A 39 15.64 12.55 9.10
N GLU A 40 15.53 11.44 9.85
CA GLU A 40 14.29 11.02 10.55
C GLU A 40 13.11 10.69 9.63
N LYS A 41 13.33 10.60 8.31
CA LYS A 41 12.33 10.20 7.32
C LYS A 41 12.64 8.84 6.75
N VAL A 42 11.59 8.06 6.51
CA VAL A 42 11.68 6.83 5.72
C VAL A 42 11.48 7.21 4.26
N TYR A 43 12.44 6.84 3.43
CA TYR A 43 12.39 6.95 1.98
C TYR A 43 12.22 5.55 1.38
N VAL A 44 11.26 5.40 0.48
CA VAL A 44 10.98 4.17 -0.25
C VAL A 44 11.32 4.39 -1.72
N TYR A 45 12.14 3.50 -2.27
CA TYR A 45 12.65 3.51 -3.63
C TYR A 45 12.14 2.26 -4.38
N PRO A 46 10.89 2.25 -4.86
CA PRO A 46 10.37 1.19 -5.72
C PRO A 46 10.69 1.41 -7.20
N SER A 47 10.58 0.36 -8.01
CA SER A 47 10.41 0.48 -9.47
C SER A 47 9.01 1.02 -9.81
N HIS A 48 8.87 1.71 -10.95
CA HIS A 48 7.57 2.04 -11.54
C HIS A 48 7.23 1.03 -12.64
N ASP A 49 6.33 0.11 -12.33
CA ASP A 49 5.91 -0.95 -13.24
C ASP A 49 4.83 -0.45 -14.19
N ILE A 50 5.02 -0.72 -15.48
CA ILE A 50 4.06 -0.36 -16.55
C ILE A 50 3.74 -1.59 -17.42
N PRO A 51 2.59 -1.59 -18.11
CA PRO A 51 2.37 -2.55 -19.18
C PRO A 51 3.48 -2.42 -20.24
N SER A 52 4.11 -3.54 -20.61
CA SER A 52 5.15 -3.50 -21.62
C SER A 52 4.61 -2.98 -22.95
N PRO A 53 5.30 -2.01 -23.59
CA PRO A 53 4.91 -1.54 -24.93
C PRO A 53 5.21 -2.56 -26.03
N ILE A 54 5.93 -3.64 -25.71
CA ILE A 54 6.28 -4.71 -26.64
C ILE A 54 5.26 -5.84 -26.48
N GLU A 55 4.41 -6.05 -27.49
CA GLU A 55 3.25 -6.98 -27.41
C GLU A 55 3.63 -8.40 -26.95
N ARG A 56 4.74 -8.96 -27.46
CA ARG A 56 5.21 -10.29 -27.05
C ARG A 56 5.65 -10.36 -25.58
N LEU A 57 5.93 -9.22 -24.95
CA LEU A 57 6.43 -9.09 -23.58
C LEU A 57 5.40 -8.43 -22.66
N LYS A 58 4.13 -8.34 -23.06
CA LYS A 58 3.06 -7.66 -22.31
C LYS A 58 2.86 -8.18 -20.89
N GLU A 59 3.15 -9.45 -20.66
CA GLU A 59 3.05 -10.13 -19.36
C GLU A 59 4.39 -10.18 -18.59
N TRP A 60 5.45 -9.59 -19.14
CA TRP A 60 6.78 -9.54 -18.51
C TRP A 60 6.94 -8.24 -17.71
N PHE A 61 7.81 -8.28 -16.70
CA PHE A 61 8.33 -7.11 -15.99
C PHE A 61 8.81 -6.02 -16.95
N CYS A 62 8.22 -4.83 -16.83
CA CYS A 62 8.60 -3.64 -17.57
C CYS A 62 8.58 -2.44 -16.62
N THR A 63 9.76 -1.88 -16.38
CA THR A 63 9.95 -0.72 -15.51
C THR A 63 10.26 0.50 -16.36
N ALA A 64 9.49 1.57 -16.21
CA ALA A 64 9.68 2.80 -16.98
C ALA A 64 10.79 3.67 -16.38
N ASP A 65 10.69 3.91 -15.07
CA ASP A 65 11.49 4.86 -14.31
C ASP A 65 11.38 4.53 -12.80
N TYR A 66 11.80 5.48 -11.95
CA TYR A 66 11.78 5.36 -10.50
C TYR A 66 11.16 6.61 -9.88
N HIS A 67 10.20 6.42 -8.97
CA HIS A 67 9.62 7.48 -8.15
C HIS A 67 9.94 7.22 -6.68
N VAL A 68 10.50 8.22 -5.99
CA VAL A 68 10.87 8.11 -4.58
C VAL A 68 9.75 8.67 -3.71
N PHE A 69 9.35 7.90 -2.71
CA PHE A 69 8.33 8.28 -1.73
C PHE A 69 8.98 8.48 -0.37
N SER A 70 8.43 9.38 0.45
CA SER A 70 8.94 9.58 1.80
C SER A 70 7.82 9.83 2.80
N THR A 71 8.02 9.40 4.04
CA THR A 71 7.14 9.72 5.17
C THR A 71 7.95 9.99 6.43
N GLU A 72 7.47 10.92 7.25
CA GLU A 72 7.95 11.17 8.61
C GLU A 72 7.28 10.22 9.63
N THR A 73 6.16 9.60 9.25
CA THR A 73 5.38 8.71 10.13
C THR A 73 5.22 7.35 9.46
N LEU A 74 5.73 6.30 10.11
CA LEU A 74 5.36 4.93 9.76
C LEU A 74 3.99 4.62 10.40
N PRO A 75 3.12 3.83 9.75
CA PRO A 75 1.95 3.27 10.42
C PRO A 75 2.43 2.49 11.65
N ASP A 76 1.78 2.69 12.81
CA ASP A 76 2.17 2.11 14.09
C ASP A 76 2.59 0.64 13.94
N GLY A 77 3.90 0.42 13.86
CA GLY A 77 4.51 -0.89 13.93
C GLY A 77 4.43 -1.32 15.38
N LYS A 78 3.48 -2.19 15.70
CA LYS A 78 3.54 -2.89 16.99
C LYS A 78 4.72 -3.85 16.93
N ASP A 79 5.68 -3.65 17.85
CA ASP A 79 6.53 -4.73 18.33
C ASP A 79 5.68 -5.82 19.01
#